data_AF-G8RHT1-F1
#
_entry.id   AF-G8RHT1-F1
#
_cell.length_a   1.000
_cell.length_b   1.000
_cell.length_c   1.000
_cell.angle_alpha   90.00
_cell.angle_beta   90.00
_cell.angle_gamma   90.00
#
_symmetry.space_group_name_H-M   'P 1'
#
loop_
_entity.id
_entity.type
_entity.pdbx_description
1 polymer ?
#
loop_
_entity_poly.entity_id
_entity_poly.type
_entity_poly.pdbx_seq_one_letter_code
_entity_poly.pdbx_strand_id
1 'polypeptide(L)'
;MTGLYGRPTAAELVAAVADFLDNDVRGATDGPVNFHARVAANALRIVERELLDGPAADVADALDALGYPDERALAIAIRAGELDDRPHAVLASLRTIVRRRLDVAHPGYADS
;
A
#
# COMPACT_ATOMS: atom_id res chain seq x y z
N MET A 1 -15.63 -5.70 7.29
CA MET A 1 -16.41 -5.00 8.34
C MET A 1 -17.25 -3.92 7.70
N THR A 2 -18.50 -3.77 8.10
CA THR A 2 -19.37 -2.68 7.65
C THR A 2 -19.01 -1.41 8.44
N GLY A 3 -18.54 -0.36 7.78
CA GLY A 3 -18.19 0.90 8.43
C GLY A 3 -19.42 1.69 8.90
N LEU A 4 -19.20 2.89 9.43
CA LEU A 4 -20.25 3.80 9.93
C LEU A 4 -21.41 4.00 8.93
N TYR A 5 -21.13 3.94 7.64
CA TYR A 5 -22.08 4.22 6.56
C TYR A 5 -22.82 3.00 6.02
N GLY A 6 -22.60 1.81 6.58
CA GLY A 6 -23.27 0.61 6.07
C GLY A 6 -22.58 0.01 4.85
N ARG A 7 -23.38 -0.66 4.01
CA ARG A 7 -22.98 -1.18 2.70
C ARG A 7 -23.53 -0.26 1.60
N PRO A 8 -22.83 -0.11 0.46
CA PRO A 8 -21.50 -0.65 0.17
C PRO A 8 -20.38 0.02 0.99
N THR A 9 -19.30 -0.70 1.25
CA THR A 9 -18.10 -0.14 1.90
C THR A 9 -17.35 0.79 0.94
N ALA A 10 -16.44 1.60 1.47
CA ALA A 10 -15.56 2.43 0.63
C ALA A 10 -14.77 1.58 -0.38
N ALA A 11 -14.25 0.41 0.04
CA ALA A 11 -13.56 -0.52 -0.86
C ALA A 11 -14.49 -1.01 -1.99
N GLU A 12 -15.74 -1.35 -1.68
CA GLU A 12 -16.72 -1.80 -2.69
C GLU A 12 -17.09 -0.69 -3.68
N LEU A 13 -17.22 0.55 -3.20
CA LEU A 13 -17.45 1.70 -4.07
C LEU A 13 -16.27 1.93 -5.01
N VAL A 14 -15.05 1.88 -4.48
CA VAL A 14 -13.81 2.03 -5.27
C VAL A 14 -13.69 0.91 -6.31
N ALA A 15 -13.97 -0.34 -5.93
CA ALA A 15 -13.96 -1.49 -6.83
C ALA A 15 -14.98 -1.30 -7.98
N ALA A 16 -16.21 -0.89 -7.66
CA ALA A 16 -17.24 -0.64 -8.66
C ALA A 16 -16.84 0.45 -9.67
N VAL A 17 -16.16 1.51 -9.22
CA VAL A 17 -15.65 2.56 -10.12
C VAL A 17 -14.50 2.04 -10.98
N ALA A 18 -13.58 1.25 -10.41
CA ALA A 18 -12.48 0.65 -11.17
C ALA A 18 -13.00 -0.27 -12.27
N ASP A 19 -14.02 -1.08 -11.98
CA ASP A 19 -14.64 -1.99 -12.96
C ASP A 19 -15.36 -1.23 -14.08
N PHE A 20 -16.09 -0.17 -13.76
CA PHE A 20 -16.72 0.69 -14.78
C PHE A 20 -15.66 1.33 -15.71
N LEU A 21 -14.54 1.79 -15.15
CA LEU A 21 -13.45 2.35 -15.94
C LEU A 21 -12.83 1.30 -16.87
N ASP A 22 -12.60 0.09 -16.38
CA ASP A 22 -11.93 -0.95 -17.18
C ASP A 22 -12.80 -1.60 -18.24
N ASN A 23 -14.12 -1.62 -18.03
CA ASN A 23 -15.06 -2.25 -18.94
C ASN A 23 -15.71 -1.20 -19.85
N ASP A 24 -16.61 -0.40 -19.31
CA ASP A 24 -17.45 0.52 -20.09
C ASP A 24 -16.63 1.67 -20.69
N VAL A 25 -15.83 2.36 -19.88
CA VAL A 25 -15.09 3.55 -20.34
C VAL A 25 -14.01 3.15 -21.32
N ARG A 26 -13.24 2.10 -21.03
CA ARG A 26 -12.23 1.60 -21.96
C ARG A 26 -12.82 0.94 -23.20
N GLY A 27 -14.01 0.34 -23.11
CA GLY A 27 -14.74 -0.16 -24.29
C GLY A 27 -15.24 0.96 -25.21
N ALA A 28 -15.51 2.15 -24.65
CA ALA A 28 -16.07 3.29 -25.37
C ALA A 28 -15.06 4.38 -25.77
N THR A 29 -13.78 4.24 -25.42
CA THR A 29 -12.76 5.28 -25.66
C THR A 29 -11.49 4.71 -26.27
N ASP A 30 -10.77 5.53 -27.03
CA ASP A 30 -9.48 5.18 -27.65
C ASP A 30 -8.38 6.18 -27.27
N GLY A 31 -7.14 5.85 -27.62
CA GLY A 31 -6.00 6.76 -27.53
C GLY A 31 -5.69 7.21 -26.09
N PRO A 32 -5.32 8.49 -25.87
CA PRO A 32 -4.91 8.98 -24.56
C PRO A 32 -5.96 8.79 -23.45
N VAL A 33 -7.26 8.92 -23.78
CA VAL A 33 -8.34 8.77 -22.79
C VAL A 33 -8.44 7.32 -22.32
N ASN A 34 -8.34 6.35 -23.23
CA ASN A 34 -8.32 4.93 -22.87
C ASN A 34 -7.14 4.60 -21.94
N PHE A 35 -5.96 5.15 -22.24
CA PHE A 35 -4.78 4.99 -21.39
C PHE A 35 -5.00 5.57 -19.99
N HIS A 36 -5.52 6.80 -19.89
CA HIS A 36 -5.82 7.42 -18.60
C HIS A 36 -6.89 6.65 -17.81
N ALA A 37 -7.90 6.07 -18.46
CA ALA A 37 -8.89 5.22 -17.81
C ALA A 37 -8.23 3.98 -17.18
N ARG A 38 -7.30 3.33 -17.89
CA ARG A 38 -6.50 2.22 -17.34
C ARG A 38 -5.63 2.65 -16.15
N VAL A 39 -4.99 3.81 -16.23
CA VAL A 39 -4.17 4.35 -15.13
C VAL A 39 -5.05 4.63 -13.90
N ALA A 40 -6.22 5.25 -14.10
CA ALA A 40 -7.17 5.53 -13.03
C ALA A 40 -7.70 4.24 -12.38
N ALA A 41 -8.08 3.24 -13.19
CA ALA A 41 -8.50 1.93 -12.68
C ALA A 41 -7.41 1.26 -11.82
N ASN A 42 -6.15 1.30 -12.27
CA ASN A 42 -5.03 0.77 -11.50
C ASN A 42 -4.80 1.52 -10.18
N ALA A 43 -4.90 2.85 -10.18
CA ALA A 43 -4.79 3.65 -8.96
C ALA A 43 -5.92 3.32 -7.97
N LEU A 44 -7.15 3.18 -8.45
CA LEU A 44 -8.29 2.77 -7.63
C LEU A 44 -8.10 1.37 -7.05
N ARG A 45 -7.53 0.42 -7.79
CA ARG A 45 -7.21 -0.92 -7.25
C ARG A 45 -6.14 -0.88 -6.15
N ILE A 46 -5.19 0.06 -6.21
CA ILE A 46 -4.25 0.28 -5.10
C ILE A 46 -5.03 0.75 -3.88
N VAL A 47 -5.87 1.77 -4.03
CA VAL A 47 -6.71 2.31 -2.94
C VAL A 47 -7.65 1.23 -2.38
N GLU A 48 -8.25 0.40 -3.21
CA GLU A 48 -9.07 -0.74 -2.78
C GLU A 48 -8.27 -1.66 -1.86
N ARG A 49 -7.05 -2.05 -2.27
CA ARG A 49 -6.18 -2.90 -1.44
C ARG A 49 -5.77 -2.21 -0.15
N GLU A 50 -5.48 -0.91 -0.16
CA GLU A 50 -5.23 -0.13 1.06
C GLU A 50 -6.43 -0.15 2.01
N LEU A 51 -7.65 0.01 1.48
CA LEU A 51 -8.89 0.00 2.27
C LEU A 51 -9.24 -1.40 2.82
N LEU A 52 -8.81 -2.44 2.12
CA LEU A 52 -8.93 -3.83 2.56
C LEU A 52 -7.76 -4.26 3.46
N ASP A 53 -6.66 -3.50 3.47
CA ASP A 53 -5.47 -3.84 4.22
C ASP A 53 -5.79 -3.77 5.72
N GLY A 54 -5.56 -4.89 6.39
CA GLY A 54 -5.81 -5.03 7.81
C GLY A 54 -4.74 -4.32 8.65
N PRO A 55 -4.79 -4.49 9.99
CA PRO A 55 -3.73 -4.01 10.87
C PRO A 55 -2.35 -4.47 10.38
N ALA A 56 -1.38 -3.56 10.35
CA ALA A 56 0.01 -3.83 9.98
C ALA A 56 0.84 -4.27 11.19
N ALA A 57 0.42 -5.37 11.83
CA ALA A 57 1.07 -5.88 13.05
C ALA A 57 2.55 -6.25 12.80
N ASP A 58 2.86 -6.79 11.62
CA ASP A 58 4.21 -7.07 11.15
C ASP A 58 5.10 -5.82 11.09
N VAL A 59 4.53 -4.67 10.70
CA VAL A 59 5.24 -3.38 10.71
C VAL A 59 5.49 -2.89 12.13
N ALA A 60 4.47 -2.98 12.99
CA ALA A 60 4.60 -2.61 14.41
C ALA A 60 5.67 -3.47 15.11
N ASP A 61 5.62 -4.79 14.95
CA ASP A 61 6.58 -5.74 15.51
C ASP A 61 8.01 -5.46 15.02
N ALA A 62 8.17 -5.11 13.73
CA ALA A 62 9.48 -4.78 13.16
C ALA A 62 10.08 -3.49 13.77
N LEU A 63 9.25 -2.47 14.00
CA LEU A 63 9.65 -1.22 14.64
C LEU A 63 9.98 -1.42 16.13
N ASP A 64 9.14 -2.18 16.84
CA ASP A 64 9.34 -2.53 18.25
C ASP A 64 10.63 -3.34 18.45
N ALA A 65 10.97 -4.25 17.54
CA ALA A 65 12.24 -4.99 17.57
C ALA A 65 13.49 -4.08 17.43
N LEU A 66 13.35 -2.89 16.83
CA LEU A 66 14.38 -1.86 16.82
C LEU A 66 14.31 -0.91 18.02
N GLY A 67 13.21 -0.94 18.78
CA GLY A 67 12.97 -0.07 19.94
C GLY A 67 12.37 1.29 19.57
N TYR A 68 11.70 1.42 18.42
CA TYR A 68 11.12 2.68 17.96
C TYR A 68 9.59 2.58 17.84
N PRO A 69 8.85 3.60 18.28
CA PRO A 69 7.38 3.57 18.28
C PRO A 69 6.76 3.82 16.90
N ASP A 70 7.50 4.46 16.00
CA ASP A 70 7.04 4.79 14.66
C ASP A 70 8.23 4.95 13.68
N GLU A 71 7.92 4.93 12.38
CA GLU A 71 8.92 5.12 11.32
C GLU A 71 9.61 6.49 11.39
N ARG A 72 8.95 7.51 11.95
CA ARG A 72 9.53 8.85 12.05
C ARG A 72 10.65 8.88 13.08
N ALA A 73 10.45 8.28 14.23
CA ALA A 73 11.46 8.12 15.27
C ALA A 73 12.63 7.29 14.76
N LEU A 74 12.36 6.17 14.08
CA LEU A 74 13.39 5.36 13.44
C LEU A 74 14.20 6.17 12.41
N ALA A 75 13.54 6.94 11.54
CA ALA A 75 14.21 7.75 10.53
C ALA A 75 15.09 8.87 11.14
N ILE A 76 14.69 9.42 12.29
CA ILE A 76 15.52 10.39 13.03
C ILE A 76 16.79 9.70 13.54
N ALA A 77 16.67 8.54 14.19
CA ALA A 77 17.81 7.81 14.73
C ALA A 77 18.78 7.32 13.64
N ILE A 78 18.26 6.83 12.50
CA ILE A 78 19.09 6.47 11.34
C ILE A 78 19.91 7.68 10.87
N ARG A 79 19.30 8.87 10.76
CA ARG A 79 20.01 10.09 10.35
C ARG A 79 21.03 10.56 11.37
N ALA A 80 20.82 10.25 12.65
CA ALA A 80 21.75 10.57 13.73
C ALA A 80 22.93 9.57 13.83
N GLY A 81 22.91 8.47 13.08
CA GLY A 81 23.93 7.42 13.14
C GLY A 81 23.80 6.49 14.35
N GLU A 82 22.67 6.56 15.07
CA GLU A 82 22.44 5.81 16.32
C GLU A 82 22.28 4.29 16.09
N LEU A 83 22.16 3.85 14.84
CA LEU A 83 21.96 2.44 14.45
C LEU A 83 23.09 1.87 13.59
N ASP A 84 24.20 2.61 13.44
CA ASP A 84 25.33 2.24 12.56
C ASP A 84 26.05 0.96 13.04
N ASP A 85 25.89 0.59 14.31
CA ASP A 85 26.42 -0.64 14.90
C ASP A 85 25.56 -1.89 14.59
N ARG A 86 24.34 -1.71 14.09
CA ARG A 86 23.38 -2.79 13.82
C ARG A 86 22.68 -2.71 12.45
N PRO A 87 23.40 -2.48 11.34
CA PRO A 87 22.81 -2.21 10.01
C PRO A 87 21.96 -3.37 9.49
N HIS A 88 22.31 -4.62 9.80
CA HIS A 88 21.52 -5.79 9.38
C HIS A 88 20.13 -5.82 10.01
N ALA A 89 20.00 -5.42 11.28
CA ALA A 89 18.71 -5.34 11.96
C ALA A 89 17.84 -4.24 11.33
N VAL A 90 18.44 -3.08 11.03
CA VAL A 90 17.74 -1.99 10.34
C VAL A 90 17.23 -2.41 8.98
N LEU A 91 18.08 -3.02 8.16
CA LEU A 91 17.69 -3.49 6.83
C LEU A 91 16.58 -4.55 6.87
N ALA A 92 16.59 -5.44 7.86
CA ALA A 92 15.53 -6.42 8.04
C ALA A 92 14.17 -5.74 8.34
N SER A 93 14.15 -4.77 9.26
CA SER A 93 12.94 -4.00 9.58
C SER A 93 12.42 -3.22 8.37
N LEU A 94 13.30 -2.51 7.66
CA LEU A 94 12.90 -1.73 6.47
C LEU A 94 12.35 -2.63 5.36
N ARG A 95 12.91 -3.84 5.18
CA ARG A 95 12.38 -4.81 4.22
C ARG A 95 10.97 -5.28 4.58
N THR A 96 10.64 -5.45 5.86
CA THR A 96 9.27 -5.78 6.28
C THR A 96 8.32 -4.64 5.92
N ILE A 97 8.66 -3.40 6.26
CA ILE A 97 7.85 -2.21 5.97
C ILE A 97 7.63 -2.04 4.46
N VAL A 98 8.70 -2.12 3.68
CA VAL A 98 8.65 -1.92 2.23
C VAL A 98 7.87 -3.05 1.56
N ARG A 99 8.02 -4.30 2.01
CA ARG A 99 7.28 -5.43 1.45
C ARG A 99 5.78 -5.27 1.65
N ARG A 100 5.33 -4.89 2.86
CA ARG A 100 3.91 -4.61 3.11
C ARG A 100 3.35 -3.54 2.16
N ARG A 101 4.11 -2.47 1.92
CA ARG A 101 3.74 -1.43 0.94
C ARG A 101 3.69 -1.96 -0.48
N LEU A 102 4.65 -2.80 -0.88
CA LEU A 102 4.69 -3.40 -2.21
C LEU A 102 3.54 -4.39 -2.42
N ASP A 103 3.17 -5.18 -1.42
CA ASP A 103 2.04 -6.11 -1.52
C ASP A 103 0.73 -5.37 -1.84
N VAL A 104 0.60 -4.13 -1.39
CA VAL A 104 -0.54 -3.26 -1.70
C VAL A 104 -0.36 -2.50 -3.02
N ALA A 105 0.79 -1.85 -3.24
CA ALA A 105 0.99 -1.01 -4.42
C ALA A 105 1.19 -1.83 -5.70
N HIS A 106 1.92 -2.94 -5.61
CA HIS A 106 2.30 -3.80 -6.72
C HIS A 106 2.38 -5.28 -6.29
N PRO A 107 1.23 -5.96 -6.14
CA PRO A 107 1.19 -7.38 -5.82
C PRO A 107 2.07 -8.20 -6.80
N GLY A 108 2.82 -9.18 -6.29
CA GLY A 108 3.69 -10.06 -7.07
C GLY A 108 5.06 -9.47 -7.47
N TYR A 109 5.36 -8.23 -7.09
CA TYR A 109 6.66 -7.62 -7.39
C TYR A 109 7.84 -8.37 -6.75
N ALA A 110 7.64 -8.93 -5.55
CA ALA A 110 8.68 -9.69 -4.85
C ALA A 110 8.95 -11.08 -5.48
N ASP A 111 8.08 -11.54 -6.39
CA ASP A 111 8.20 -12.84 -7.08
C ASP A 111 8.90 -12.72 -8.45
N SER A 112 9.28 -11.50 -8.86
CA SER A 112 9.95 -11.16 -10.13
C SER A 112 11.46 -11.04 -9.97
#